data_AF-C7NT77-F1
#
_entry.id   AF-C7NT77-F1
#
_cell.length_a   1.000
_cell.length_b   1.000
_cell.length_c   1.000
_cell.angle_alpha   90.00
_cell.angle_beta   90.00
_cell.angle_gamma   90.00
#
_symmetry.space_group_name_H-M   'P 1'
#
loop_
_entity.id
_entity.type
_entity.pdbx_description
1 polymer ?
#
loop_
_entity_poly.entity_id
_entity_poly.type
_entity_poly.pdbx_seq_one_letter_code
_entity_poly.pdbx_strand_id
1 'polypeptide(L)' 'MVTETERDGMTWYQCEVCGMLFDAREDATQHEDNCDAEDPSYIQ' A
#
# COMPACT_ATOMS: atom_id res chain seq x y z
N MET A 1 -3.12 -4.43 4.94
CA MET A 1 -3.88 -5.18 3.93
C MET A 1 -3.93 -4.30 2.69
N VAL A 2 -3.99 -4.86 1.47
CA VAL A 2 -4.08 -4.04 0.24
C VAL A 2 -5.53 -3.83 -0.17
N THR A 3 -5.88 -2.61 -0.56
CA THR A 3 -7.20 -2.26 -1.09
C THR A 3 -7.13 -2.10 -2.61
N GLU A 4 -8.09 -2.69 -3.33
CA GLU A 4 -8.20 -2.55 -4.79
C GLU A 4 -8.97 -1.27 -5.13
N THR A 5 -8.46 -0.50 -6.09
CA THR A 5 -9.09 0.75 -6.54
C THR A 5 -8.99 0.90 -8.05
N GLU A 6 -10.02 1.43 -8.69
CA GLU A 6 -10.01 1.71 -10.13
C GLU A 6 -9.66 3.19 -10.37
N ARG A 7 -8.59 3.44 -11.13
CA ARG A 7 -8.15 4.78 -11.49
C ARG A 7 -7.72 4.81 -12.95
N ASP A 8 -8.18 5.82 -13.68
CA ASP A 8 -7.90 5.98 -15.12
C ASP A 8 -8.38 4.79 -15.98
N GLY A 9 -9.37 4.03 -15.49
CA GLY A 9 -9.88 2.83 -16.15
C GLY A 9 -8.97 1.60 -16.00
N MET A 10 -8.03 1.65 -15.06
CA MET A 10 -7.11 0.55 -14.72
C MET A 10 -7.25 0.21 -13.23
N THR A 11 -7.05 -1.06 -12.89
CA THR A 11 -7.06 -1.52 -11.51
C THR A 11 -5.71 -1.28 -10.85
N TRP A 12 -5.72 -0.64 -9.70
CA TRP A 12 -4.57 -0.35 -8.86
C TRP A 12 -4.76 -0.97 -7.48
N TYR A 13 -3.67 -1.27 -6.81
CA TYR A 13 -3.65 -1.84 -5.47
C TYR A 13 -2.99 -0.84 -4.53
N GLN A 14 -3.75 -0.36 -3.55
CA GLN A 14 -3.30 0.62 -2.57
C GLN A 14 -2.88 -0.08 -1.28
N CYS A 15 -1.69 0.24 -0.80
CA CYS A 15 -1.24 -0.07 0.55
C CYS A 15 -2.06 0.74 1.57
N GLU A 16 -2.71 0.09 2.52
CA GLU A 16 -3.53 0.77 3.53
C GLU A 16 -2.68 1.45 4.62
N VAL A 17 -1.41 1.07 4.73
CA VAL A 17 -0.50 1.60 5.75
C VAL A 17 0.15 2.90 5.29
N CYS A 18 0.75 2.92 4.09
CA CYS A 18 1.46 4.09 3.56
C CYS A 18 0.70 4.84 2.45
N GLY A 19 -0.37 4.26 1.90
CA GLY A 19 -1.16 4.86 0.82
C GLY A 19 -0.54 4.74 -0.58
N MET A 20 0.57 4.00 -0.74
CA MET A 20 1.23 3.79 -2.03
C MET A 20 0.37 2.93 -2.97
N LEU A 21 0.38 3.28 -4.26
CA LEU A 21 -0.37 2.60 -5.31
C LEU A 21 0.57 1.72 -6.15
N PHE A 22 0.13 0.51 -6.44
CA PHE A 22 0.84 -0.49 -7.22
C PHE A 22 -0.05 -0.96 -8.38
N ASP A 23 0.55 -1.27 -9.52
CA ASP A 23 -0.16 -1.82 -10.68
C ASP A 23 -0.42 -3.34 -10.54
N ALA A 24 0.31 -4.01 -9.66
CA ALA A 24 0.18 -5.45 -9.41
C ALA A 24 -0.12 -5.76 -7.93
N ARG A 25 -1.02 -6.73 -7.73
CA ARG A 25 -1.42 -7.18 -6.38
C ARG A 25 -0.27 -7.82 -5.62
N GLU A 26 0.57 -8.57 -6.32
CA GLU A 26 1.73 -9.27 -5.74
C GLU A 26 2.74 -8.26 -5.18
N ASP A 27 3.02 -7.19 -5.93
CA ASP A 27 3.93 -6.12 -5.53
C ASP A 27 3.37 -5.38 -4.31
N ALA A 28 2.09 -5.03 -4.33
CA ALA A 28 1.40 -4.39 -3.21
C ALA A 28 1.41 -5.28 -1.95
N THR A 29 1.21 -6.59 -2.10
CA THR A 29 1.17 -7.53 -0.97
C THR A 29 2.56 -7.76 -0.40
N GLN A 30 3.58 -7.86 -1.25
CA GLN A 30 4.97 -7.98 -0.82
C GLN A 30 5.47 -6.68 -0.18
N HIS A 31 5.04 -5.54 -0.69
CA HIS A 31 5.27 -4.25 -0.06
C HIS A 31 4.64 -4.20 1.32
N GLU A 32 3.36 -4.56 1.51
CA GLU A 32 2.71 -4.60 2.82
C GLU A 32 3.49 -5.42 3.85
N ASP A 33 3.98 -6.60 3.45
CA ASP A 33 4.78 -7.48 4.33
C ASP A 33 6.08 -6.81 4.79
N ASN A 34 6.63 -5.93 3.96
CA ASN A 34 7.85 -5.15 4.23
C ASN A 34 7.55 -3.67 4.54
N CYS A 35 6.27 -3.32 4.75
CA CYS A 35 5.86 -1.92 4.81
C CYS A 35 6.22 -1.40 6.19
N ASP A 36 7.42 -0.82 6.29
CA ASP A 36 7.95 -0.12 7.45
C ASP A 36 7.32 1.27 7.59
N ALA A 37 6.06 1.43 7.19
CA ALA A 37 5.24 2.53 7.68
C ALA A 37 4.87 2.23 9.14
N GLU A 38 5.91 2.04 9.95
CA GLU A 38 5.93 2.37 11.36
C GLU A 38 5.38 3.79 11.40
N ASP A 39 4.15 3.91 11.90
CA ASP A 39 3.66 5.16 12.46
C ASP A 39 4.87 5.77 13.17
N PRO A 40 5.31 7.00 12.86
CA PRO A 40 6.30 7.63 13.70
C PRO A 40 5.61 7.79 15.03
N SER A 41 5.66 6.74 15.85
CA SER A 41 5.40 6.75 17.27
C SER A 41 6.34 7.82 17.70
N TYR A 42 5.74 8.98 17.88
CA TYR A 42 6.35 10.22 18.24
C TYR A 42 6.93 9.98 19.62
N ILE A 43 8.08 9.31 19.66
CA ILE A 43 8.95 9.31 20.80
C ILE A 43 9.57 10.70 20.83
N GLN A 44 8.82 11.57 21.49
CA GLN A 44 9.32 12.67 22.29
C GLN A 44 10.59 12.29 23.04
#